data_AF-A0A3D3KRZ1-F1
#
_entry.id   AF-A0A3D3KRZ1-F1
#
_cell.length_a   1.000
_cell.length_b   1.000
_cell.length_c   1.000
_cell.angle_alpha   90.00
_cell.angle_beta   90.00
_cell.angle_gamma   90.00
#
_symmetry.space_group_name_H-M   'P 1'
#
loop_
_entity.id
_entity.type
_entity.pdbx_description
1 polymer ?
#
loop_
_entity_poly.entity_id
_entity_poly.type
_entity_poly.pdbx_seq_one_letter_code
_entity_poly.pdbx_strand_id
1 'polypeptide(L)'
;GLASAPSLITIANRLKNIDPANVNFITVPNVPAPADPNRLTLDEPAASDFFAALRKSPDLTQAAPAGTPSEAPATPPAPAYDKALQPISVANGTGVTGRSTAIASLVAQAGFTKVTRIQATARPQTMVYFGPGFADVAADVAAMFGLPASSVQQVANIQGVQLYAGEDFATGDKPTLPSADPGSVVAQTAQDQTCQATNTGG
;
A
#
# COMPACT_ATOMS: atom_id res chain seq x y z
N GLY A 1 32.09 34.07 17.95
CA GLY A 1 32.19 34.01 16.48
C GLY A 1 32.80 32.68 16.08
N LEU A 2 32.26 32.02 15.06
CA LEU A 2 32.65 30.68 14.59
C LEU A 2 34.02 30.64 13.87
N ALA A 3 34.90 31.62 14.13
CA ALA A 3 36.10 31.91 13.33
C ALA A 3 37.43 31.78 14.10
N SER A 4 37.44 31.18 15.29
CA SER A 4 38.68 30.95 16.03
C SER A 4 39.17 29.51 15.82
N ALA A 5 40.50 29.32 15.74
CA ALA A 5 41.12 28.00 15.59
C ALA A 5 40.58 26.94 16.59
N PRO A 6 40.26 27.27 17.86
CA PRO A 6 39.65 26.31 18.79
C PRO A 6 38.24 25.86 18.40
N SER A 7 37.43 26.72 17.78
CA SER A 7 36.08 26.37 17.32
C SER A 7 36.13 25.42 16.12
N LEU A 8 37.07 25.65 15.19
CA LEU A 8 37.29 24.76 14.06
C LEU A 8 37.79 23.37 14.51
N ILE A 9 38.69 23.31 15.50
CA ILE A 9 39.16 22.04 16.09
C ILE A 9 38.00 21.30 16.79
N THR A 10 37.13 22.03 17.48
CA THR A 10 35.96 21.44 18.14
C THR A 10 35.00 20.83 17.13
N ILE A 11 34.76 21.50 16.00
CA ILE A 11 33.94 20.96 14.89
C ILE A 11 34.63 19.75 14.26
N ALA A 12 35.93 19.82 13.97
CA ALA A 12 36.70 18.71 13.40
C ALA A 12 36.68 17.45 14.30
N ASN A 13 36.81 17.62 15.62
CA ASN A 13 36.72 16.51 16.58
C ASN A 13 35.31 15.91 16.65
N ARG A 14 34.25 16.70 16.45
CA ARG A 14 32.86 16.19 16.36
C ARG A 14 32.62 15.42 15.06
N LEU A 15 33.15 15.91 13.94
CA LEU A 15 33.05 15.25 12.63
C LEU A 15 33.85 13.94 12.57
N LYS A 16 34.96 13.82 13.31
CA LYS A 16 35.80 12.61 13.35
C LYS A 16 35.04 11.33 13.73
N ASN A 17 33.99 11.45 14.55
CA ASN A 17 33.21 10.32 15.04
C ASN A 17 31.88 10.15 14.31
N ILE A 18 31.65 10.89 13.22
CA ILE A 18 30.48 10.69 12.36
C ILE A 18 30.79 9.53 11.41
N ASP A 19 29.97 8.50 11.45
CA ASP A 19 30.03 7.42 10.48
C ASP A 19 29.44 7.93 9.14
N PRO A 20 30.21 7.96 8.04
CA PRO A 20 29.71 8.39 6.73
C PRO A 20 28.54 7.55 6.22
N ALA A 21 28.37 6.30 6.69
CA ALA A 21 27.21 5.48 6.36
C ALA A 21 25.88 6.06 6.90
N ASN A 22 25.95 6.98 7.87
CA ASN A 22 24.79 7.64 8.49
C ASN A 22 24.64 9.10 8.04
N VAL A 23 25.28 9.50 6.94
CA VAL A 23 25.17 10.85 6.36
C VAL A 23 24.29 10.81 5.11
N ASN A 24 23.23 11.60 5.09
CA ASN A 24 22.34 11.73 3.93
C ASN A 24 22.37 13.14 3.33
N PHE A 25 22.39 13.24 2.00
CA PHE A 25 22.34 14.51 1.26
C PHE A 25 20.95 14.66 0.63
N ILE A 26 20.19 15.67 1.06
CA ILE A 26 18.82 15.90 0.59
C ILE A 26 18.69 17.31 0.03
N THR A 27 17.96 17.44 -1.08
CA THR A 27 17.67 18.73 -1.72
C THR A 27 16.30 19.24 -1.27
N VAL A 28 16.22 20.53 -0.95
CA VAL A 28 14.95 21.16 -0.59
C VAL A 28 14.01 21.24 -1.81
N PRO A 29 12.68 21.00 -1.65
CA PRO A 29 11.71 21.16 -2.73
C PRO A 29 11.75 22.58 -3.33
N ASN A 30 11.84 22.65 -4.66
CA ASN A 30 11.96 23.90 -5.42
C ASN A 30 11.27 23.79 -6.78
N VAL A 31 10.84 24.92 -7.31
CA VAL A 31 10.18 25.07 -8.63
C VAL A 31 10.76 26.28 -9.38
N PRO A 32 10.64 26.35 -10.71
CA PRO A 32 11.00 27.55 -11.46
C PRO A 32 10.26 28.78 -10.93
N ALA A 33 10.96 29.90 -10.77
CA ALA A 33 10.36 31.14 -10.29
C ALA A 33 9.37 31.68 -11.34
N PRO A 34 8.14 32.03 -10.97
CA PRO A 34 7.15 32.55 -11.92
C PRO A 34 7.59 33.82 -12.66
N ALA A 35 8.48 34.61 -12.05
CA ALA A 35 9.02 35.84 -12.61
C ALA A 35 10.25 35.64 -13.52
N ASP A 36 11.00 34.54 -13.35
CA ASP A 36 12.18 34.20 -14.16
C ASP A 36 12.40 32.68 -14.17
N PRO A 37 12.10 31.98 -15.29
CA PRO A 37 12.28 30.54 -15.40
C PRO A 37 13.73 30.05 -15.23
N ASN A 38 14.73 30.94 -15.32
CA ASN A 38 16.15 30.63 -15.06
C ASN A 38 16.53 30.80 -13.58
N ARG A 39 15.54 30.92 -12.69
CA ARG A 39 15.71 30.95 -11.25
C ARG A 39 14.82 29.91 -10.61
N LEU A 40 15.25 29.40 -9.47
CA LEU A 40 14.48 28.47 -8.65
C LEU A 40 13.96 29.23 -7.43
N THR A 41 12.69 29.02 -7.11
CA THR A 41 12.08 29.42 -5.84
C THR A 41 11.75 28.17 -5.04
N LEU A 42 11.62 28.31 -3.72
CA LEU A 42 11.14 27.21 -2.88
C LEU A 42 9.71 26.85 -3.27
N ASP A 43 9.44 25.55 -3.30
CA ASP A 43 8.10 25.01 -3.57
C ASP A 43 7.28 25.09 -2.29
N GLU A 44 6.46 26.13 -2.13
CA GLU A 44 5.55 26.24 -0.99
C GLU A 44 4.20 25.56 -1.27
N PRO A 45 3.62 24.84 -0.30
CA PRO A 45 4.02 24.74 1.11
C PRO A 45 5.08 23.66 1.42
N ALA A 46 5.46 22.83 0.44
CA ALA A 46 6.30 21.65 0.64
C ALA A 46 7.67 21.94 1.30
N ALA A 47 8.31 23.05 0.94
CA ALA A 47 9.56 23.50 1.54
C ALA A 47 9.40 23.86 3.04
N SER A 48 8.29 24.51 3.40
CA SER A 48 7.98 24.85 4.79
C SER A 48 7.73 23.61 5.64
N ASP A 49 7.05 22.61 5.08
CA ASP A 49 6.85 21.31 5.73
C ASP A 49 8.16 20.53 5.87
N PHE A 50 9.04 20.58 4.85
CA PHE A 50 10.39 20.00 4.93
C PHE A 50 11.20 20.57 6.09
N PHE A 51 11.20 21.90 6.25
CA PHE A 51 11.88 22.55 7.40
C PHE A 51 11.18 22.28 8.74
N ALA A 52 9.86 22.08 8.76
CA ALA A 52 9.15 21.69 9.98
C ALA A 52 9.46 20.25 10.40
N ALA A 53 9.58 19.33 9.44
CA ALA A 53 9.99 17.96 9.67
C ALA A 53 11.42 17.89 10.22
N LEU A 54 12.37 18.58 9.57
CA LEU A 54 13.76 18.72 10.03
C LEU A 54 13.89 19.20 11.49
N ARG A 55 13.04 20.15 11.89
CA ARG A 55 13.04 20.69 13.27
C ARG A 55 12.48 19.71 14.29
N LYS A 56 11.54 18.85 13.89
CA LYS A 56 10.88 17.88 14.78
C LYS A 56 11.62 16.55 14.87
N SER A 57 12.40 16.18 13.85
CA SER A 57 13.18 14.94 13.84
C SER A 57 14.43 15.09 12.97
N PRO A 58 15.63 14.78 13.49
CA PRO A 58 16.88 14.88 12.76
C PRO A 58 17.20 13.65 11.89
N ASP A 59 16.44 12.57 12.01
CA ASP A 59 16.63 11.36 11.21
C ASP A 59 15.88 11.47 9.89
N LEU A 60 16.60 11.91 8.86
CA LEU A 60 16.13 11.93 7.47
C LEU A 60 16.83 10.86 6.65
N THR A 61 16.94 9.63 7.16
CA THR A 61 17.47 8.46 6.41
C THR A 61 16.64 8.06 5.18
N GLN A 62 15.55 8.79 4.89
CA GLN A 62 14.77 8.66 3.68
C GLN A 62 14.92 9.93 2.82
N ALA A 63 15.46 9.76 1.62
CA ALA A 63 15.52 10.82 0.62
C ALA A 63 14.09 11.36 0.37
N ALA A 64 13.86 12.63 0.70
CA ALA A 64 12.66 13.34 0.29
C ALA A 64 12.73 13.55 -1.24
N PRO A 65 11.75 13.07 -2.02
CA PRO A 65 11.62 13.46 -3.41
C PRO A 65 11.33 14.97 -3.48
N ALA A 66 12.06 15.69 -4.34
CA ALA A 66 11.71 17.05 -4.75
C ALA A 66 10.33 17.05 -5.47
N GLY A 67 9.54 18.11 -5.27
CA GLY A 67 8.11 18.27 -5.62
C GLY A 67 7.73 17.99 -7.09
N THR A 68 6.46 17.77 -7.42
CA THR A 68 5.28 18.63 -7.14
C THR A 68 3.99 17.87 -6.76
N PRO A 69 3.09 18.41 -5.92
CA PRO A 69 1.74 17.90 -5.74
C PRO A 69 0.79 18.46 -6.81
N SER A 70 0.36 17.61 -7.75
CA SER A 70 -0.97 17.74 -8.34
C SER A 70 -1.85 16.76 -7.58
N GLU A 71 -2.95 17.26 -7.04
CA GLU A 71 -3.95 16.55 -6.24
C GLU A 71 -4.25 15.14 -6.80
N ALA A 72 -3.62 14.14 -6.20
CA ALA A 72 -3.89 12.73 -6.43
C ALA A 72 -3.63 11.98 -5.11
N PRO A 73 -4.50 11.02 -4.74
CA PRO A 73 -4.49 10.37 -3.44
C PRO A 73 -3.09 9.91 -3.05
N ALA A 74 -2.72 10.15 -1.78
CA ALA A 74 -1.42 9.82 -1.19
C ALA A 74 -0.95 8.46 -1.70
N THR A 75 -0.01 8.48 -2.65
CA THR A 75 0.53 7.26 -3.24
C THR A 75 1.36 6.61 -2.14
N PRO A 76 1.06 5.35 -1.75
CA PRO A 76 1.89 4.60 -0.83
C PRO A 76 3.35 4.68 -1.30
N PRO A 77 4.33 4.74 -0.39
CA PRO A 77 5.75 4.73 -0.77
C PRO A 77 5.97 3.65 -1.83
N ALA A 78 6.62 4.03 -2.94
CA ALA A 78 6.87 3.10 -4.03
C ALA A 78 7.49 1.84 -3.41
N PRO A 79 6.94 0.66 -3.70
CA PRO A 79 7.41 -0.55 -3.06
C PRO A 79 8.91 -0.68 -3.25
N ALA A 80 9.62 -1.15 -2.21
CA ALA A 80 11.08 -1.36 -2.25
C ALA A 80 11.51 -2.47 -3.25
N TYR A 81 10.60 -2.90 -4.11
CA TYR A 81 10.72 -3.98 -5.06
C TYR A 81 10.13 -3.56 -6.41
N ASP A 82 10.72 -4.07 -7.50
CA ASP A 82 10.18 -3.89 -8.84
C ASP A 82 8.96 -4.82 -9.04
N LYS A 83 7.78 -4.23 -9.27
CA LYS A 83 6.51 -4.96 -9.51
C LYS A 83 6.62 -5.91 -10.71
N ALA A 84 7.37 -5.54 -11.75
CA ALA A 84 7.52 -6.35 -12.95
C ALA A 84 8.24 -7.68 -12.68
N LEU A 85 9.08 -7.71 -11.63
CA LEU A 85 9.86 -8.88 -11.26
C LEU A 85 9.14 -9.82 -10.28
N GLN A 86 8.01 -9.39 -9.69
CA GLN A 86 7.31 -10.16 -8.66
C GLN A 86 6.45 -11.28 -9.26
N PRO A 87 6.64 -12.55 -8.84
CA PRO A 87 5.80 -13.66 -9.28
C PRO A 87 4.43 -13.60 -8.58
N ILE A 88 3.39 -13.36 -9.38
CA ILE A 88 2.00 -13.35 -8.94
C ILE A 88 1.27 -14.55 -9.57
N SER A 89 0.51 -15.29 -8.77
CA SER A 89 -0.32 -16.40 -9.24
C SER A 89 -1.80 -16.11 -8.98
N VAL A 90 -2.62 -16.06 -10.01
CA VAL A 90 -4.07 -15.87 -9.88
C VAL A 90 -4.76 -17.23 -9.91
N ALA A 91 -5.28 -17.64 -8.76
CA ALA A 91 -6.06 -18.85 -8.59
C ALA A 91 -7.56 -18.54 -8.73
N ASN A 92 -8.22 -19.14 -9.71
CA ASN A 92 -9.65 -18.95 -9.95
C ASN A 92 -10.46 -19.99 -9.18
N GLY A 93 -11.02 -19.58 -8.05
CA GLY A 93 -12.04 -20.29 -7.28
C GLY A 93 -13.41 -19.62 -7.37
N THR A 94 -13.66 -18.79 -8.40
CA THR A 94 -14.92 -18.05 -8.56
C THR A 94 -16.05 -18.89 -9.18
N GLY A 95 -15.73 -20.04 -9.75
CA GLY A 95 -16.66 -20.83 -10.58
C GLY A 95 -16.91 -20.25 -11.99
N VAL A 96 -16.43 -19.03 -12.27
CA VAL A 96 -16.62 -18.37 -13.57
C VAL A 96 -15.45 -18.68 -14.51
N THR A 97 -15.79 -19.13 -15.72
CA THR A 97 -14.78 -19.40 -16.76
C THR A 97 -14.16 -18.10 -17.27
N GLY A 98 -12.83 -18.10 -17.44
CA GLY A 98 -12.09 -16.93 -17.95
C GLY A 98 -11.82 -15.85 -16.91
N ARG A 99 -12.30 -16.01 -15.67
CA ARG A 99 -12.16 -14.98 -14.63
C ARG A 99 -10.72 -14.72 -14.21
N SER A 100 -9.88 -15.76 -14.10
CA SER A 100 -8.44 -15.59 -13.87
C SER A 100 -7.74 -14.78 -14.97
N THR A 101 -8.25 -14.80 -16.20
CA THR A 101 -7.70 -13.97 -17.30
C THR A 101 -8.01 -12.50 -17.07
N ALA A 102 -9.26 -12.17 -16.75
CA ALA A 102 -9.66 -10.79 -16.47
C ALA A 102 -8.88 -10.22 -15.27
N ILE A 103 -8.77 -11.00 -14.19
CA ILE A 103 -8.02 -10.60 -12.99
C ILE A 103 -6.52 -10.47 -13.31
N ALA A 104 -5.94 -11.38 -14.08
CA ALA A 104 -4.54 -11.27 -14.50
C ALA A 104 -4.27 -10.00 -15.32
N SER A 105 -5.22 -9.58 -16.17
CA SER A 105 -5.11 -8.31 -16.89
C SER A 105 -5.13 -7.10 -15.97
N LEU A 106 -5.95 -7.10 -14.90
CA LEU A 106 -5.96 -6.04 -13.89
C LEU A 106 -4.64 -5.96 -13.13
N VAL A 107 -4.11 -7.11 -12.71
CA VAL A 107 -2.82 -7.21 -12.04
C VAL A 107 -1.69 -6.72 -12.95
N ALA A 108 -1.73 -7.05 -14.25
CA ALA A 108 -0.75 -6.57 -15.23
C ALA A 108 -0.83 -5.05 -15.47
N GLN A 109 -2.02 -4.46 -15.49
CA GLN A 109 -2.20 -3.00 -15.60
C GLN A 109 -1.58 -2.25 -14.42
N ALA A 110 -1.50 -2.88 -13.25
CA ALA A 110 -0.84 -2.33 -12.07
C ALA A 110 0.70 -2.51 -12.07
N GLY A 111 1.27 -3.08 -13.13
CA GLY A 111 2.71 -3.21 -13.32
C GLY A 111 3.29 -4.59 -12.98
N PHE A 112 2.46 -5.55 -12.56
CA PHE A 112 2.91 -6.92 -12.31
C PHE A 112 2.94 -7.72 -13.62
N THR A 113 4.11 -7.85 -14.24
CA THR A 113 4.22 -8.53 -15.54
C THR A 113 4.38 -10.06 -15.44
N LYS A 114 4.77 -10.59 -14.28
CA LYS A 114 4.92 -12.04 -14.05
C LYS A 114 3.69 -12.64 -13.40
N VAL A 115 2.59 -12.72 -14.16
CA VAL A 115 1.34 -13.30 -13.69
C VAL A 115 1.13 -14.71 -14.27
N THR A 116 0.95 -15.69 -13.40
CA THR A 116 0.50 -17.03 -13.76
C THR A 116 -0.98 -17.20 -13.40
N ARG A 117 -1.68 -18.10 -14.08
CA ARG A 117 -3.09 -18.39 -13.85
C ARG A 117 -3.25 -19.86 -13.54
N ILE A 118 -3.98 -20.17 -12.47
CA ILE A 118 -4.30 -21.54 -12.09
C ILE A 118 -5.80 -21.65 -11.80
N GLN A 119 -6.33 -22.86 -11.94
CA GLN A 119 -7.69 -23.18 -11.48
C GLN A 119 -7.63 -23.65 -10.03
N ALA A 120 -8.64 -23.29 -9.24
CA ALA A 120 -8.75 -23.69 -7.85
C ALA A 120 -10.18 -24.09 -7.52
N THR A 121 -10.33 -24.78 -6.38
CA THR A 121 -11.65 -25.11 -5.82
C THR A 121 -12.47 -23.86 -5.57
N ALA A 122 -13.79 -23.94 -5.65
CA ALA A 122 -14.64 -22.80 -5.32
C ALA A 122 -14.51 -22.43 -3.83
N ARG A 123 -14.41 -21.13 -3.53
CA ARG A 123 -14.52 -20.59 -2.16
C ARG A 123 -15.35 -19.33 -2.15
N PRO A 124 -16.08 -19.05 -1.06
CA PRO A 124 -16.92 -17.86 -0.97
C PRO A 124 -16.12 -16.54 -0.98
N GLN A 125 -14.90 -16.54 -0.43
CA GLN A 125 -14.13 -15.31 -0.19
C GLN A 125 -12.79 -15.30 -0.93
N THR A 126 -12.38 -14.10 -1.34
CA THR A 126 -11.09 -13.84 -1.96
C THR A 126 -10.01 -13.65 -0.89
N MET A 127 -8.89 -14.34 -1.07
CA MET A 127 -7.74 -14.30 -0.16
C MET A 127 -6.44 -14.08 -0.92
N VAL A 128 -5.47 -13.46 -0.28
CA VAL A 128 -4.11 -13.28 -0.78
C VAL A 128 -3.18 -14.13 0.07
N TYR A 129 -2.57 -15.14 -0.53
CA TYR A 129 -1.57 -15.97 0.11
C TYR A 129 -0.17 -15.57 -0.35
N PHE A 130 0.81 -15.57 0.54
CA PHE A 130 2.18 -15.17 0.15
C PHE A 130 3.27 -15.95 0.86
N GLY A 131 4.40 -16.09 0.19
CA GLY A 131 5.61 -16.71 0.74
C GLY A 131 6.43 -15.79 1.63
N PRO A 132 7.38 -16.32 2.41
CA PRO A 132 8.34 -15.49 3.15
C PRO A 132 9.09 -14.52 2.22
N GLY A 133 9.17 -13.24 2.62
CA GLY A 133 9.81 -12.18 1.84
C GLY A 133 8.90 -11.44 0.85
N PHE A 134 7.62 -11.81 0.75
CA PHE A 134 6.65 -11.19 -0.17
C PHE A 134 5.51 -10.43 0.53
N ALA A 135 5.68 -10.08 1.81
CA ALA A 135 4.66 -9.41 2.62
C ALA A 135 4.25 -8.05 2.02
N ASP A 136 5.23 -7.25 1.60
CA ASP A 136 4.99 -5.93 1.00
C ASP A 136 4.30 -6.03 -0.37
N VAL A 137 4.57 -7.12 -1.12
CA VAL A 137 3.92 -7.44 -2.40
C VAL A 137 2.46 -7.84 -2.17
N ALA A 138 2.22 -8.71 -1.18
CA ALA A 138 0.89 -9.17 -0.82
C ALA A 138 0.01 -8.02 -0.32
N ALA A 139 0.56 -7.12 0.50
CA ALA A 139 -0.14 -5.95 1.00
C ALA A 139 -0.54 -4.99 -0.12
N ASP A 140 0.34 -4.75 -1.10
CA ASP A 140 0.06 -3.91 -2.26
C ASP A 140 -1.01 -4.52 -3.19
N VAL A 141 -0.93 -5.82 -3.46
CA VAL A 141 -1.97 -6.54 -4.21
C VAL A 141 -3.31 -6.51 -3.46
N ALA A 142 -3.30 -6.70 -2.14
CA ALA A 142 -4.51 -6.59 -1.33
C ALA A 142 -5.11 -5.18 -1.37
N ALA A 143 -4.27 -4.14 -1.23
CA ALA A 143 -4.70 -2.74 -1.28
C ALA A 143 -5.31 -2.36 -2.64
N MET A 144 -4.74 -2.85 -3.74
CA MET A 144 -5.25 -2.64 -5.11
C MET A 144 -6.70 -3.14 -5.25
N PHE A 145 -6.98 -4.32 -4.73
CA PHE A 145 -8.31 -4.93 -4.77
C PHE A 145 -9.20 -4.50 -3.60
N GLY A 146 -8.70 -3.69 -2.67
CA GLY A 146 -9.43 -3.25 -1.48
C GLY A 146 -9.64 -4.34 -0.43
N LEU A 147 -8.86 -5.42 -0.46
CA LEU A 147 -8.96 -6.53 0.47
C LEU A 147 -8.47 -6.13 1.88
N PRO A 148 -9.18 -6.52 2.95
CA PRO A 148 -8.73 -6.26 4.31
C PRO A 148 -7.48 -7.10 4.64
N ALA A 149 -6.70 -6.65 5.62
CA ALA A 149 -5.52 -7.39 6.08
C ALA A 149 -5.85 -8.81 6.58
N SER A 150 -7.08 -9.05 7.04
CA SER A 150 -7.57 -10.38 7.41
C SER A 150 -7.69 -11.36 6.25
N SER A 151 -7.76 -10.86 5.01
CA SER A 151 -7.74 -11.68 3.79
C SER A 151 -6.31 -11.98 3.31
N VAL A 152 -5.27 -11.49 4.01
CA VAL A 152 -3.87 -11.67 3.63
C VAL A 152 -3.20 -12.65 4.59
N GLN A 153 -2.67 -13.76 4.08
CA GLN A 153 -2.11 -14.82 4.91
C GLN A 153 -0.77 -15.32 4.35
N GLN A 154 0.22 -15.45 5.25
CA GLN A 154 1.50 -16.04 4.90
C GLN A 154 1.40 -17.57 4.85
N VAL A 155 1.93 -18.18 3.80
CA VAL A 155 2.00 -19.63 3.62
C VAL A 155 3.38 -20.02 3.10
N ALA A 156 4.12 -20.85 3.85
CA ALA A 156 5.53 -21.13 3.60
C ALA A 156 5.81 -21.89 2.29
N ASN A 157 4.83 -22.62 1.75
CA ASN A 157 4.96 -23.41 0.52
C ASN A 157 4.68 -22.61 -0.76
N ILE A 158 4.33 -21.32 -0.65
CA ILE A 158 4.11 -20.45 -1.81
C ILE A 158 5.39 -19.68 -2.10
N GLN A 159 5.79 -19.70 -3.37
CA GLN A 159 6.92 -18.91 -3.87
C GLN A 159 6.36 -17.68 -4.58
N GLY A 160 6.33 -16.54 -3.89
CA GLY A 160 5.72 -15.31 -4.40
C GLY A 160 4.40 -14.95 -3.72
N VAL A 161 3.49 -14.36 -4.50
CA VAL A 161 2.13 -14.00 -4.07
C VAL A 161 1.11 -14.77 -4.89
N GLN A 162 0.08 -15.29 -4.24
CA GLN A 162 -1.03 -15.98 -4.85
C GLN A 162 -2.36 -15.31 -4.46
N LEU A 163 -3.03 -14.72 -5.45
CA LEU A 163 -4.38 -14.19 -5.29
C LEU A 163 -5.38 -15.32 -5.56
N TYR A 164 -6.08 -15.75 -4.52
CA TYR A 164 -7.16 -16.71 -4.60
C TYR A 164 -8.48 -15.98 -4.76
N ALA A 165 -9.00 -15.90 -5.98
CA ALA A 165 -10.28 -15.27 -6.27
C ALA A 165 -11.43 -16.21 -5.89
N GLY A 166 -12.25 -15.78 -4.93
CA GLY A 166 -13.46 -16.47 -4.51
C GLY A 166 -14.71 -16.02 -5.30
N GLU A 167 -15.87 -16.57 -4.95
CA GLU A 167 -17.18 -16.23 -5.52
C GLU A 167 -17.49 -14.73 -5.38
N ASP A 168 -17.02 -14.10 -4.29
CA ASP A 168 -17.06 -12.65 -4.09
C ASP A 168 -16.31 -11.84 -5.16
N PHE A 169 -15.41 -12.46 -5.93
CA PHE A 169 -14.72 -11.81 -7.03
C PHE A 169 -15.13 -12.36 -8.40
N ALA A 170 -16.37 -12.86 -8.54
CA ALA A 170 -16.91 -13.36 -9.80
C ALA A 170 -17.07 -12.27 -10.90
N THR A 171 -17.24 -11.00 -10.53
CA THR A 171 -17.45 -9.88 -11.47
C THR A 171 -16.74 -8.59 -11.05
N GLY A 172 -16.67 -7.60 -11.95
CA GLY A 172 -16.06 -6.29 -11.70
C GLY A 172 -14.53 -6.32 -11.58
N ASP A 173 -13.96 -5.21 -11.12
CA ASP A 173 -12.51 -5.03 -10.96
C ASP A 173 -12.02 -5.23 -9.52
N LYS A 174 -12.96 -5.38 -8.57
CA LYS A 174 -12.69 -5.64 -7.16
C LYS A 174 -13.64 -6.71 -6.61
N PRO A 175 -13.20 -7.52 -5.62
CA PRO A 175 -14.10 -8.40 -4.89
C PRO A 175 -15.22 -7.61 -4.21
N THR A 176 -16.44 -8.12 -4.28
CA THR A 176 -17.53 -7.67 -3.41
C THR A 176 -17.24 -8.17 -2.01
N LEU A 177 -16.55 -7.34 -1.22
CA LEU A 177 -16.42 -7.59 0.20
C LEU A 177 -17.83 -7.77 0.77
N PRO A 178 -18.04 -8.69 1.72
CA PRO A 178 -19.27 -8.68 2.49
C PRO A 178 -19.39 -7.27 3.07
N SER A 179 -20.43 -6.54 2.66
CA SER A 179 -20.78 -5.28 3.28
C SER A 179 -20.84 -5.55 4.78
N ALA A 180 -20.01 -4.86 5.56
CA ALA A 180 -20.37 -4.63 6.95
C ALA A 180 -21.61 -3.76 6.88
N ASP A 181 -22.76 -4.41 6.73
CA ASP A 181 -24.04 -3.75 6.70
C ASP A 181 -24.17 -2.96 8.01
N PRO A 182 -24.32 -1.61 7.99
CA PRO A 182 -24.74 -0.91 9.19
C PRO A 182 -26.15 -1.37 9.65
N GLY A 183 -26.82 -2.24 8.89
CA GLY A 183 -28.07 -2.92 9.24
C GLY A 183 -27.95 -4.20 10.07
N SER A 184 -26.78 -4.57 10.59
CA SER A 184 -26.65 -5.66 11.58
C SER A 184 -26.00 -5.23 12.88
N VAL A 185 -26.32 -4.01 13.32
CA VAL A 185 -26.70 -3.85 14.73
C VAL A 185 -28.06 -4.54 14.87
N VAL A 186 -28.06 -5.86 14.91
CA VAL A 186 -28.98 -6.52 15.83
C VAL A 186 -28.50 -6.08 17.21
N ALA A 187 -28.99 -4.92 17.64
CA ALA A 187 -29.39 -4.80 19.02
C ALA A 187 -30.32 -6.00 19.22
N GLN A 188 -29.77 -7.10 19.75
CA GLN A 188 -30.54 -8.05 20.51
C GLN A 188 -31.03 -7.31 21.76
N THR A 189 -31.92 -6.33 21.58
CA THR A 189 -32.95 -6.09 22.56
C THR A 189 -33.90 -7.27 22.44
N ALA A 190 -34.10 -7.95 23.55
CA ALA A 190 -34.79 -9.21 23.71
C ALA A 190 -36.32 -9.15 23.40
N GLN A 191 -36.76 -8.45 22.37
CA GLN A 191 -38.17 -8.19 22.08
C GLN A 191 -38.41 -8.17 20.56
N ASP A 192 -38.39 -9.33 19.91
CA ASP A 192 -39.34 -9.60 18.82
C ASP A 192 -39.59 -11.11 18.74
N GLN A 193 -40.39 -11.58 19.69
CA GLN A 193 -41.12 -12.83 19.54
C GLN A 193 -42.32 -12.57 18.62
N THR A 194 -42.17 -12.79 17.32
CA THR A 194 -43.29 -12.99 16.40
C THR A 194 -42.70 -13.48 15.08
N CYS A 195 -42.80 -14.73 14.62
CA CYS A 195 -44.00 -15.53 14.47
C CYS A 195 -43.62 -17.01 14.33
N GLN A 196 -44.22 -17.90 15.13
CA GLN A 196 -44.46 -19.29 14.75
C GLN A 196 -45.95 -19.41 14.46
N ALA A 197 -46.24 -20.04 13.33
CA ALA A 197 -47.50 -20.08 12.64
C ALA A 197 -48.66 -20.64 13.47
N THR A 198 -49.82 -19.98 13.39
CA THR A 198 -51.11 -20.64 13.62
C THR A 198 -51.34 -21.62 12.47
N ASN A 199 -51.30 -22.92 12.76
CA ASN A 199 -51.83 -23.93 11.87
C ASN A 199 -53.35 -23.90 12.02
N THR A 200 -54.07 -23.50 10.95
CA THR A 200 -55.53 -23.51 10.89
C THR A 200 -56.04 -24.87 10.39
N GLY A 201 -56.97 -25.47 11.15
CA GLY A 201 -58.06 -26.28 10.59
C GLY A 201 -58.04 -27.77 10.94
N GLY A 202 -59.06 -28.21 11.68
CA GLY A 202 -59.41 -29.61 11.96
C GLY A 202 -60.30 -29.75 13.18
#